data_AF-A0A501XMN3-F1
#
_entry.id   AF-A0A501XMN3-F1
#
_cell.length_a   1.000
_cell.length_b   1.000
_cell.length_c   1.000
_cell.angle_alpha   90.00
_cell.angle_beta   90.00
_cell.angle_gamma   90.00
#
_symmetry.space_group_name_H-M   'P 1'
#
loop_
_entity.id
_entity.type
_entity.pdbx_description
1 polymer ?
#
loop_
_entity_poly.entity_id
_entity_poly.type
_entity_poly.pdbx_seq_one_letter_code
_entity_poly.pdbx_strand_id
1 'polypeptide(L)'
;MCHELYLLQQENRLSCQLARELVSLIKTVPYQQTTIELKLLELLACTQQKNRSLLMLMQICESPAVESQRLRQFKFSQSLNKQVSDWQQHREMNKLGQVFLPLLEYYLQDIQTLELQFYQQLSLNTEQKIQTTNAAQDRSQRAQNQT
;
A
#
# COMPACT_ATOMS: atom_id res chain seq x y z
N MET A 1 -1.28 13.10 11.69
CA MET A 1 -2.18 12.26 10.86
C MET A 1 -2.12 12.61 9.37
N CYS A 2 -2.21 13.88 8.95
CA CYS A 2 -2.13 14.24 7.52
C CYS A 2 -0.79 13.88 6.87
N HIS A 3 0.32 14.01 7.61
CA HIS A 3 1.66 13.69 7.10
C HIS A 3 1.86 12.18 6.91
N GLU A 4 1.38 11.37 7.85
CA GLU A 4 1.47 9.90 7.83
C GLU A 4 0.62 9.31 6.70
N LEU A 5 -0.58 9.86 6.48
CA LEU A 5 -1.41 9.50 5.33
C LEU A 5 -0.72 9.87 4.00
N TYR A 6 -0.08 11.04 3.93
CA TYR A 6 0.65 11.47 2.75
C TYR A 6 1.83 10.54 2.43
N LEU A 7 2.65 10.19 3.43
CA LEU A 7 3.76 9.24 3.27
C LEU A 7 3.26 7.88 2.81
N LEU A 8 2.19 7.37 3.43
CA LEU A 8 1.59 6.10 3.05
C LEU A 8 1.05 6.10 1.61
N GLN A 9 0.47 7.21 1.15
CA GLN A 9 0.05 7.37 -0.24
C GLN A 9 1.24 7.37 -1.22
N GLN A 10 2.40 7.95 -0.84
CA GLN A 10 3.61 7.89 -1.65
C GLN A 10 4.16 6.46 -1.74
N GLU A 11 4.30 5.78 -0.62
CA GLU A 11 4.71 4.37 -0.55
C GLU A 11 3.79 3.49 -1.40
N ASN A 12 2.49 3.76 -1.35
CA ASN A 12 1.51 3.03 -2.14
C ASN A 12 1.69 3.24 -3.65
N ARG A 13 1.89 4.49 -4.09
CA ARG A 13 2.15 4.82 -5.50
C ARG A 13 3.41 4.10 -6.00
N LEU A 14 4.49 4.14 -5.22
CA LEU A 14 5.75 3.47 -5.56
C LEU A 14 5.55 1.96 -5.71
N SER A 15 4.89 1.32 -4.74
CA SER A 15 4.64 -0.12 -4.78
C SER A 15 3.81 -0.54 -6.01
N CYS A 16 2.82 0.26 -6.40
CA CYS A 16 2.02 0.02 -7.60
C CYS A 16 2.82 0.21 -8.89
N GLN A 17 3.68 1.23 -8.94
CA GLN A 17 4.54 1.48 -10.09
C GLN A 17 5.49 0.30 -10.31
N LEU A 18 6.14 -0.18 -9.26
CA LEU A 18 7.02 -1.35 -9.31
C LEU A 18 6.28 -2.61 -9.78
N ALA A 19 5.08 -2.87 -9.25
CA ALA A 19 4.29 -4.03 -9.67
C ALA A 19 3.88 -3.96 -11.15
N ARG A 20 3.49 -2.78 -11.66
CA ARG A 20 3.16 -2.60 -13.08
C ARG A 20 4.38 -2.73 -13.99
N GLU A 21 5.52 -2.19 -13.56
CA GLU A 21 6.80 -2.32 -14.28
C GLU A 21 7.20 -3.80 -14.37
N LEU A 22 7.11 -4.56 -13.27
CA LEU A 22 7.33 -6.00 -13.26
C LEU A 22 6.40 -6.75 -14.21
N VAL A 23 5.10 -6.43 -14.19
CA VAL A 23 4.14 -7.03 -15.14
C VAL A 23 4.57 -6.76 -16.58
N SER A 24 4.99 -5.53 -16.89
CA SER A 24 5.49 -5.18 -18.23
C SER A 24 6.75 -5.98 -18.56
N LEU A 25 7.77 -5.97 -17.69
CA LEU A 25 9.05 -6.67 -17.90
C LEU A 25 8.87 -8.18 -18.08
N ILE A 26 7.94 -8.80 -17.36
CA ILE A 26 7.62 -10.22 -17.51
C ILE A 26 6.90 -10.48 -18.84
N LYS A 27 6.02 -9.57 -19.29
CA LYS A 27 5.24 -9.71 -20.53
C LYS A 27 6.03 -9.36 -21.80
N THR A 28 7.04 -8.48 -21.72
CA THR A 28 7.83 -8.01 -22.88
C THR A 28 9.25 -8.58 -22.83
N VAL A 29 9.57 -9.51 -23.74
CA VAL A 29 10.88 -10.17 -23.91
C VAL A 29 11.76 -9.33 -24.87
N PRO A 30 13.09 -9.15 -24.65
CA PRO A 30 14.05 -10.11 -24.10
C PRO A 30 14.53 -9.86 -22.67
N TYR A 31 14.68 -10.98 -21.98
CA TYR A 31 14.83 -11.18 -20.56
C TYR A 31 15.93 -10.35 -19.88
N GLN A 32 15.52 -9.31 -19.17
CA GLN A 32 16.35 -8.60 -18.22
C GLN A 32 16.27 -9.28 -16.84
N GLN A 33 16.77 -10.51 -16.71
CA GLN A 33 16.64 -11.29 -15.47
C GLN A 33 17.15 -10.53 -14.24
N THR A 34 18.30 -9.85 -14.36
CA THR A 34 18.84 -9.01 -13.30
C THR A 34 17.91 -7.84 -12.95
N THR A 35 17.33 -7.18 -13.95
CA THR A 35 16.34 -6.11 -13.71
C THR A 35 15.10 -6.65 -13.01
N ILE A 36 14.57 -7.80 -13.46
CA ILE A 36 13.41 -8.45 -12.84
C ILE A 36 13.71 -8.80 -11.39
N GLU A 37 14.89 -9.36 -11.11
CA GLU A 37 15.31 -9.68 -9.75
C GLU A 37 15.36 -8.44 -8.86
N LEU A 38 16.04 -7.38 -9.31
CA LEU A 38 16.14 -6.13 -8.57
C LEU A 38 14.75 -5.55 -8.31
N LYS A 39 13.88 -5.54 -9.31
CA LYS A 39 12.51 -5.02 -9.20
C LYS A 39 11.64 -5.87 -8.26
N LEU A 40 11.82 -7.19 -8.22
CA LEU A 40 11.14 -8.07 -7.27
C LEU A 40 11.58 -7.80 -5.82
N LEU A 41 12.88 -7.57 -5.60
CA LEU A 41 13.42 -7.20 -4.30
C LEU A 41 12.96 -5.81 -3.86
N GLU A 42 12.94 -4.84 -4.77
CA GLU A 42 12.39 -3.50 -4.54
C GLU A 42 10.90 -3.59 -4.15
N LEU A 43 10.12 -4.40 -4.87
CA LEU A 43 8.70 -4.61 -4.54
C LEU A 43 8.53 -5.26 -3.16
N LEU A 44 9.35 -6.26 -2.81
CA LEU A 44 9.34 -6.88 -1.49
C LEU A 44 9.58 -5.85 -0.37
N ALA A 45 10.65 -5.05 -0.50
CA ALA A 45 10.98 -4.02 0.49
C ALA A 45 9.87 -2.94 0.58
N CYS A 46 9.41 -2.46 -0.57
CA CYS A 46 8.39 -1.41 -0.64
C CYS A 46 7.05 -1.88 -0.04
N THR A 47 6.63 -3.12 -0.35
CA THR A 47 5.39 -3.68 0.21
C THR A 47 5.49 -3.90 1.72
N GLN A 48 6.65 -4.35 2.25
CA GLN A 48 6.87 -4.47 3.69
C GLN A 48 6.78 -3.12 4.41
N GLN A 49 7.47 -2.09 3.89
CA GLN A 49 7.46 -0.75 4.46
C GLN A 49 6.04 -0.15 4.44
N LYS A 50 5.39 -0.15 3.28
CA LYS A 50 4.01 0.33 3.12
C LYS A 50 3.05 -0.36 4.08
N ASN A 51 3.17 -1.68 4.21
CA ASN A 51 2.31 -2.47 5.08
C ASN A 51 2.47 -2.08 6.55
N ARG A 52 3.71 -1.85 7.01
CA ARG A 52 3.98 -1.35 8.35
C ARG A 52 3.33 0.02 8.58
N SER A 53 3.52 0.96 7.65
CA SER A 53 2.93 2.30 7.71
C SER A 53 1.40 2.24 7.75
N LEU A 54 0.79 1.40 6.91
CA LEU A 54 -0.66 1.20 6.87
C LEU A 54 -1.20 0.66 8.18
N LEU A 55 -0.61 -0.41 8.72
CA LEU A 55 -1.07 -1.00 9.98
C LEU A 55 -0.95 0.00 11.14
N MET A 56 0.16 0.74 11.20
CA MET A 56 0.35 1.78 12.21
C MET A 56 -0.76 2.84 12.12
N LEU A 57 -1.07 3.32 10.92
CA LEU A 57 -2.13 4.31 10.72
C LEU A 57 -3.51 3.75 11.06
N MET A 58 -3.80 2.50 10.67
CA MET A 58 -5.05 1.83 11.02
C MET A 58 -5.22 1.67 12.53
N GLN A 59 -4.14 1.36 13.26
CA GLN A 59 -4.16 1.25 14.72
C GLN A 59 -4.39 2.60 15.39
N ILE A 60 -3.71 3.67 14.94
CA ILE A 60 -3.91 5.04 15.44
C ILE A 60 -5.36 5.50 15.22
N CYS A 61 -5.98 5.05 14.14
CA CYS A 61 -7.36 5.38 13.80
C CYS A 61 -8.39 4.36 14.32
N GLU A 62 -7.96 3.41 15.15
CA GLU A 62 -8.80 2.36 15.74
C GLU A 62 -9.66 1.61 14.70
N SER A 63 -9.11 1.38 13.51
CA SER A 63 -9.83 0.72 12.43
C SER A 63 -10.22 -0.71 12.82
N PRO A 64 -11.49 -1.12 12.64
CA PRO A 64 -11.92 -2.49 12.94
C PRO A 64 -11.34 -3.53 11.97
N ALA A 65 -10.73 -3.08 10.86
CA ALA A 65 -10.17 -3.94 9.83
C ALA A 65 -8.68 -4.28 10.03
N VAL A 66 -8.05 -3.89 11.15
CA VAL A 66 -6.60 -4.11 11.38
C VAL A 66 -6.22 -5.58 11.25
N GLU A 67 -6.96 -6.49 11.89
CA GLU A 67 -6.61 -7.92 11.89
C GLU A 67 -6.81 -8.59 10.53
N SER A 68 -7.86 -8.22 9.81
CA SER A 68 -8.08 -8.72 8.45
C SER A 68 -7.00 -8.23 7.48
N GLN A 69 -6.55 -6.98 7.65
CA GLN A 69 -5.43 -6.43 6.89
C GLN A 69 -4.10 -7.11 7.23
N ARG A 70 -3.82 -7.38 8.52
CA ARG A 70 -2.62 -8.13 8.94
C ARG A 70 -2.55 -9.50 8.29
N LEU A 71 -3.64 -10.26 8.34
CA LEU A 71 -3.70 -11.59 7.74
C LEU A 71 -3.46 -11.54 6.22
N ARG A 72 -4.07 -10.57 5.54
CA ARG A 72 -3.90 -10.38 4.09
C ARG A 72 -2.45 -10.07 3.73
N GLN A 73 -1.84 -9.13 4.44
CA GLN A 73 -0.44 -8.75 4.24
C GLN A 73 0.52 -9.90 4.52
N PHE A 74 0.26 -10.68 5.58
CA PHE A 74 1.04 -11.88 5.89
C PHE A 74 0.98 -12.89 4.74
N LYS A 75 -0.22 -13.25 4.27
CA LYS A 75 -0.41 -14.20 3.15
C LYS A 75 0.27 -13.73 1.87
N PHE A 76 0.13 -12.44 1.55
CA PHE A 76 0.75 -11.86 0.37
C PHE A 76 2.28 -11.87 0.49
N SER A 77 2.83 -11.40 1.62
CA SER A 77 4.27 -11.35 1.84
C SER A 77 4.90 -12.74 1.86
N GLN A 78 4.25 -13.72 2.49
CA GLN A 78 4.72 -15.11 2.50
C GLN A 78 4.76 -15.68 1.08
N SER A 79 3.68 -15.48 0.31
CA SER A 79 3.61 -15.93 -1.09
C SER A 79 4.70 -15.26 -1.92
N LEU A 80 4.83 -13.94 -1.86
CA LEU A 80 5.82 -13.20 -2.64
C LEU A 80 7.26 -13.62 -2.29
N ASN A 81 7.61 -13.71 -1.00
CA ASN A 81 8.95 -14.14 -0.57
C ASN A 81 9.27 -15.55 -1.05
N LYS A 82 8.32 -16.49 -0.93
CA LYS A 82 8.51 -17.86 -1.39
C LYS A 82 8.78 -17.88 -2.90
N GLN A 83 7.95 -17.20 -3.69
CA GLN A 83 8.11 -17.20 -5.14
C GLN A 83 9.42 -16.53 -5.56
N VAL A 84 9.80 -15.41 -4.94
CA VAL A 84 11.08 -14.73 -5.21
C VAL A 84 12.25 -15.66 -4.91
N SER A 85 12.28 -16.29 -3.72
CA SER A 85 13.32 -17.24 -3.34
C SER A 85 13.40 -18.41 -4.32
N ASP A 86 12.26 -19.05 -4.62
CA ASP A 86 12.19 -20.20 -5.52
C ASP A 86 12.70 -19.82 -6.92
N TRP A 87 12.36 -18.63 -7.43
CA TRP A 87 12.81 -18.16 -8.73
C TRP A 87 14.29 -17.75 -8.74
N GLN A 88 14.80 -17.11 -7.67
CA GLN A 88 16.23 -16.78 -7.57
C GLN A 88 17.13 -18.01 -7.63
N GLN A 89 16.66 -19.15 -7.09
CA GLN A 89 17.36 -20.42 -7.12
C GLN A 89 17.33 -21.10 -8.50
N HIS A 90 16.16 -21.15 -9.15
CA HIS A 90 15.96 -21.98 -10.35
C HIS A 90 15.98 -21.20 -11.67
N ARG A 91 15.78 -19.88 -11.61
CA ARG A 91 15.74 -18.95 -12.77
C ARG A 91 14.78 -19.39 -13.89
N GLU A 92 13.75 -20.15 -13.54
CA GLU A 92 12.74 -20.62 -14.48
C GLU A 92 11.84 -19.47 -14.93
N MET A 93 12.01 -19.01 -16.17
CA MET A 93 11.25 -17.87 -16.70
C MET A 93 9.75 -18.16 -16.83
N ASN A 94 9.37 -19.42 -17.05
CA ASN A 94 7.97 -19.82 -17.09
C ASN A 94 7.26 -19.56 -15.76
N LYS A 95 7.97 -19.64 -14.61
CA LYS A 95 7.40 -19.31 -13.30
C LYS A 95 7.06 -17.82 -13.16
N LEU A 96 7.80 -16.92 -13.82
CA LEU A 96 7.48 -15.49 -13.84
C LEU A 96 6.09 -15.25 -14.45
N GLY A 97 5.82 -15.86 -15.60
CA GLY A 97 4.52 -15.75 -16.26
C GLY A 97 3.40 -16.46 -15.51
N GLN A 98 3.64 -17.68 -15.04
CA GLN A 98 2.58 -18.53 -14.47
C GLN A 98 2.25 -18.19 -13.01
N VAL A 99 3.22 -17.71 -12.24
CA VAL A 99 3.06 -17.56 -10.78
C VAL A 99 3.18 -16.12 -10.33
N PHE A 100 4.15 -15.36 -10.86
CA PHE A 100 4.30 -13.95 -10.45
C PHE A 100 3.24 -13.05 -11.06
N LEU A 101 2.86 -13.22 -12.34
CA LEU A 101 1.83 -12.38 -12.94
C LEU A 101 0.50 -12.44 -12.17
N PRO A 102 -0.08 -13.60 -11.86
CA PRO A 102 -1.32 -13.65 -11.07
C PRO A 102 -1.18 -13.01 -9.69
N LEU A 103 -0.02 -13.18 -9.04
CA LEU A 103 0.24 -12.58 -7.72
C LEU A 103 0.32 -11.05 -7.79
N LEU A 104 0.95 -10.51 -8.83
CA LEU A 104 1.05 -9.07 -9.08
C LEU A 104 -0.31 -8.47 -9.48
N GLU A 105 -1.10 -9.20 -10.27
CA GLU A 105 -2.46 -8.78 -10.65
C GLU A 105 -3.40 -8.76 -9.43
N TYR A 106 -3.36 -9.80 -8.59
CA TYR A 106 -4.08 -9.82 -7.30
C TYR A 106 -3.68 -8.64 -6.40
N TYR A 107 -2.39 -8.33 -6.33
CA TYR A 107 -1.91 -7.16 -5.57
C TYR A 107 -2.49 -5.85 -6.11
N LEU A 108 -2.39 -5.64 -7.43
CA LEU A 108 -2.82 -4.40 -8.09
C LEU A 108 -4.34 -4.19 -8.10
N GLN A 109 -5.13 -5.26 -8.05
CA GLN A 109 -6.59 -5.19 -8.07
C GLN A 109 -7.17 -5.22 -6.66
N ASP A 110 -7.00 -6.32 -5.93
CA ASP A 110 -7.76 -6.57 -4.71
C ASP A 110 -7.17 -5.84 -3.50
N ILE A 111 -5.86 -5.99 -3.29
CA ILE A 111 -5.18 -5.38 -2.14
C ILE A 111 -5.27 -3.86 -2.24
N GLN A 112 -4.99 -3.30 -3.41
CA GLN A 112 -5.01 -1.86 -3.65
C GLN A 112 -6.39 -1.23 -3.52
N THR A 113 -7.45 -1.90 -4.00
CA THR A 113 -8.81 -1.37 -3.88
C THR A 113 -9.20 -1.18 -2.42
N LEU A 114 -8.86 -2.16 -1.57
CA LEU A 114 -9.22 -2.14 -0.16
C LEU A 114 -8.42 -1.08 0.62
N GLU A 115 -7.15 -0.88 0.27
CA GLU A 115 -6.34 0.19 0.85
C GLU A 115 -6.81 1.59 0.40
N LEU A 116 -7.21 1.73 -0.86
CA LEU A 116 -7.75 2.98 -1.39
C LEU A 116 -9.05 3.38 -0.67
N GLN A 117 -9.94 2.42 -0.40
CA GLN A 117 -11.16 2.66 0.37
C GLN A 117 -10.83 3.20 1.77
N PHE A 118 -9.82 2.62 2.43
CA PHE A 118 -9.36 3.11 3.74
C PHE A 118 -8.81 4.54 3.65
N TYR A 119 -8.00 4.87 2.64
CA TYR A 119 -7.48 6.23 2.45
C TYR A 119 -8.59 7.27 2.22
N GLN A 120 -9.61 6.91 1.45
CA GLN A 120 -10.76 7.77 1.20
C GLN A 120 -11.55 8.02 2.49
N GLN A 121 -11.83 6.98 3.27
CA GLN A 121 -12.51 7.11 4.56
C GLN A 121 -11.73 8.01 5.53
N LEU A 122 -10.41 7.85 5.61
CA LEU A 122 -9.55 8.70 6.44
C LEU A 122 -9.55 10.16 6.01
N SER A 123 -9.50 10.41 4.70
CA SER A 123 -9.48 11.77 4.15
C SER A 123 -10.77 12.51 4.50
N LEU A 124 -11.93 11.86 4.31
CA LEU A 124 -13.25 12.40 4.66
C LEU A 124 -13.37 12.71 6.16
N ASN A 125 -12.92 11.78 7.03
CA ASN A 125 -12.95 11.98 8.47
C ASN A 125 -12.05 13.13 8.93
N THR A 126 -10.91 13.32 8.27
CA THR A 126 -9.95 14.39 8.58
C THR A 126 -10.51 15.75 8.18
N GLU A 127 -11.11 15.85 6.99
CA GLU A 127 -11.77 17.08 6.52
C GLU A 127 -12.95 17.48 7.41
N GLN A 128 -13.78 16.52 7.84
CA GLN A 128 -14.89 16.76 8.77
C GLN A 128 -14.42 17.25 10.15
N LYS A 129 -13.31 16.71 10.68
CA LYS A 129 -12.73 17.18 11.94
C LYS A 129 -12.20 18.60 11.83
N ILE A 130 -11.59 18.98 10.71
CA ILE A 130 -11.09 20.34 10.48
C ILE A 130 -12.25 21.35 10.40
N GLN A 131 -13.33 21.01 9.70
CA GLN A 131 -14.51 21.88 9.59
C GLN A 131 -15.19 22.09 10.95
N THR A 132 -15.27 21.05 11.78
CA THR A 132 -15.86 21.14 13.13
C THR A 132 -14.98 21.91 14.12
N THR A 133 -13.65 21.79 14.04
CA THR A 133 -12.74 22.60 14.89
C THR A 133 -12.72 24.07 14.49
N ASN A 134 -12.73 24.39 13.20
CA ASN A 134 -12.78 25.77 12.72
C ASN A 134 -14.12 26.45 13.08
N ALA A 135 -15.24 25.73 12.93
CA ALA A 135 -16.57 26.24 13.33
C ALA A 135 -16.71 26.44 14.86
N ALA A 136 -16.01 25.63 15.67
CA ALA A 136 -15.98 25.78 17.12
C ALA A 136 -15.10 26.96 17.57
N GLN A 137 -13.98 27.22 16.89
CA GLN A 137 -13.15 28.40 17.16
C GLN A 137 -13.85 29.72 16.79
N ASP A 138 -14.60 29.76 15.68
CA ASP A 138 -15.42 30.93 15.31
C ASP A 138 -16.53 31.23 16.33
N ARG A 139 -17.15 30.19 16.91
CA ARG A 139 -18.14 30.36 17.99
C ARG A 139 -17.52 30.83 19.30
N SER A 140 -16.32 30.33 19.64
CA SER A 140 -15.62 30.72 20.87
C SER A 140 -15.08 32.16 20.81
N GLN A 141 -14.58 32.59 19.65
CA GLN A 141 -14.13 33.98 19.45
C GLN A 141 -15.30 34.98 19.44
N ARG A 142 -16.48 34.61 18.92
CA ARG A 142 -17.69 35.45 19.05
C ARG A 142 -18.21 35.57 20.48
N ALA A 143 -18.04 34.54 21.32
CA ALA A 143 -18.45 34.57 22.71
C ALA A 143 -17.50 35.41 23.59
N GLN A 144 -16.20 35.50 23.25
CA GLN A 144 -15.23 36.33 23.98
C GLN A 144 -15.24 37.82 23.59
N ASN A 145 -15.77 38.18 22.42
CA ASN A 145 -15.90 39.58 21.99
C ASN A 145 -17.23 40.24 22.40
N GLN A 146 -17.97 39.65 23.36
CA GLN A 146 -19.25 40.18 23.89
C GLN A 146 -19.21 40.56 25.38
N THR A 147 -18.03 40.71 25.97
CA THR A 147 -17.82 41.42 27.25
C THR A 147 -17.17 42.76 26.99
#